data_AF-A0A962GR21-F1
#
_entry.id   AF-A0A962GR21-F1
#
_cell.length_a   1.000
_cell.length_b   1.000
_cell.length_c   1.000
_cell.angle_alpha   90.00
_cell.angle_beta   90.00
_cell.angle_gamma   90.00
#
_symmetry.space_group_name_H-M   'P 1'
#
loop_
_entity.id
_entity.type
_entity.pdbx_description
1 polymer ?
#
loop_
_entity_poly.entity_id
_entity_poly.type
_entity_poly.pdbx_seq_one_letter_code
_entity_poly.pdbx_strand_id
1 'polypeptide(L)'
;MKAQPNETSENPADIFGAVESLNAQLKTIEKFVARRFDEISMEINATAQQVDMAEDGIVRRFQEILEVLGAISYKGDHQTAANSGVELEAVIEDTEHAANRILDAADRIVDYVGEHHDKDWSDSKARDALREKISEDIQEILLACTFQDLTGQRIRNTLNNLHDIESRISNAFEKLGIEVKPDSQAIEERVTKASSQDDIDALLRDMNEAKSTD
;
A
#
# COMPACT_ATOMS: atom_id res chain seq x y z
N MET A 1 -38.77 -10.77 90.86
CA MET A 1 -37.44 -10.62 90.23
C MET A 1 -37.08 -11.96 89.59
N LYS A 2 -36.53 -11.91 88.36
CA LYS A 2 -36.23 -13.00 87.38
C LYS A 2 -37.40 -13.28 86.43
N ALA A 3 -37.45 -12.65 85.25
CA ALA A 3 -36.62 -12.74 84.03
C ALA A 3 -37.18 -13.78 83.05
N GLN A 4 -37.59 -13.28 81.87
CA GLN A 4 -38.11 -14.02 80.71
C GLN A 4 -37.10 -15.05 80.17
N PRO A 5 -37.60 -16.05 79.43
CA PRO A 5 -37.01 -16.45 78.16
C PRO A 5 -37.94 -16.05 77.01
N ASN A 6 -37.39 -15.29 76.09
CA ASN A 6 -37.99 -14.86 74.84
C ASN A 6 -38.04 -16.07 73.89
N GLU A 7 -39.15 -16.81 73.87
CA GLU A 7 -39.40 -17.83 72.84
C GLU A 7 -40.10 -17.16 71.66
N THR A 8 -39.31 -16.71 70.69
CA THR A 8 -39.78 -16.51 69.31
C THR A 8 -40.30 -17.86 68.80
N SER A 9 -41.60 -18.13 68.98
CA SER A 9 -42.25 -19.27 68.36
C SER A 9 -42.37 -18.98 66.87
N GLU A 10 -41.44 -19.49 66.07
CA GLU A 10 -41.62 -19.54 64.62
C GLU A 10 -42.86 -20.40 64.33
N ASN A 11 -43.95 -19.72 63.95
CA ASN A 11 -45.23 -20.34 63.67
C ASN A 11 -45.16 -21.01 62.29
N PRO A 12 -45.41 -22.33 62.17
CA PRO A 12 -45.41 -23.03 60.88
C PRO A 12 -46.32 -22.36 59.83
N ALA A 13 -47.40 -21.70 60.27
CA ALA A 13 -48.30 -20.95 59.40
C ALA A 13 -47.64 -19.72 58.72
N ASP A 14 -46.69 -19.06 59.39
CA ASP A 14 -45.93 -17.94 58.80
C ASP A 14 -44.95 -18.44 57.74
N ILE A 15 -44.39 -19.63 57.93
CA ILE A 15 -43.52 -20.29 56.94
C ILE A 15 -44.32 -20.68 55.69
N PHE A 16 -45.53 -21.25 55.84
CA PHE A 16 -46.39 -21.56 54.70
C PHE A 16 -46.82 -20.32 53.93
N GLY A 17 -47.17 -19.22 54.62
CA GLY A 17 -47.49 -17.94 53.99
C GLY A 17 -46.30 -17.34 53.24
N ALA A 18 -45.09 -17.44 53.80
CA ALA A 18 -43.86 -16.99 53.15
C ALA A 18 -43.55 -17.81 51.88
N VAL A 19 -43.72 -19.13 51.91
CA VAL A 19 -43.53 -20.02 50.75
C VAL A 19 -44.54 -19.72 49.64
N GLU A 20 -45.79 -19.45 49.99
CA GLU A 20 -46.84 -19.12 49.02
C GLU A 20 -46.58 -17.76 48.35
N SER A 21 -46.09 -16.77 49.12
CA SER A 21 -45.64 -15.48 48.59
C SER A 21 -44.44 -15.64 47.64
N LEU A 22 -43.46 -16.48 48.00
CA LEU A 22 -42.27 -16.75 47.18
C LEU A 22 -42.63 -17.43 45.86
N ASN A 23 -43.59 -18.37 45.89
CA ASN A 23 -44.10 -19.02 44.69
C ASN A 23 -44.84 -18.04 43.77
N ALA A 24 -45.61 -17.11 44.34
CA ALA A 24 -46.27 -16.05 43.57
C ALA A 24 -45.25 -15.09 42.91
N GLN A 25 -44.18 -14.74 43.63
CA GLN A 25 -43.07 -13.94 43.09
C GLN A 25 -42.33 -14.69 41.98
N LEU A 26 -42.05 -15.99 42.16
CA LEU A 26 -41.42 -16.83 41.13
C LEU A 26 -42.24 -16.90 39.85
N LYS A 27 -43.58 -17.05 39.94
CA LYS A 27 -44.46 -17.00 38.76
C LYS A 27 -44.46 -15.64 38.06
N THR A 28 -44.28 -14.57 38.83
CA THR A 28 -44.18 -13.22 38.27
C THR A 28 -42.86 -13.05 37.51
N ILE A 29 -41.76 -13.57 38.07
CA ILE A 29 -40.45 -13.60 37.42
C ILE A 29 -40.50 -14.49 36.17
N GLU A 30 -41.11 -15.66 36.23
CA GLU A 30 -41.29 -16.56 35.08
C GLU A 30 -42.00 -15.85 33.92
N LYS A 31 -43.13 -15.18 34.20
CA LYS A 31 -43.84 -14.37 33.19
C LYS A 31 -43.00 -13.22 32.66
N PHE A 32 -42.25 -12.55 33.53
CA PHE A 32 -41.37 -11.46 33.12
C PHE A 32 -40.25 -11.97 32.21
N VAL A 33 -39.61 -13.08 32.57
CA VAL A 33 -38.52 -13.72 31.81
C VAL A 33 -39.04 -14.21 30.47
N ALA A 34 -40.19 -14.88 30.42
CA ALA A 34 -40.79 -15.34 29.17
C ALA A 34 -41.06 -14.16 28.21
N ARG A 35 -41.70 -13.10 28.71
CA ARG A 35 -41.94 -11.89 27.91
C ARG A 35 -40.64 -11.25 27.43
N ARG A 36 -39.60 -11.25 28.26
CA ARG A 36 -38.30 -10.67 27.91
C ARG A 36 -37.54 -11.51 26.89
N PHE A 37 -37.66 -12.83 26.94
CA PHE A 37 -37.12 -13.74 25.92
C PHE A 37 -37.78 -13.51 24.56
N ASP A 38 -39.10 -13.35 24.52
CA ASP A 38 -39.83 -13.06 23.28
C ASP A 38 -39.36 -11.72 22.68
N GLU A 39 -39.25 -10.68 23.51
CA GLU A 39 -38.83 -9.34 23.10
C GLU A 39 -37.38 -9.32 22.59
N ILE A 40 -36.45 -9.94 23.33
CA ILE A 40 -35.04 -10.08 22.91
C ILE A 40 -34.92 -10.90 21.63
N SER A 41 -35.71 -11.97 21.47
CA SER A 41 -35.68 -12.79 20.25
C SER A 41 -36.13 -11.98 19.03
N MET A 42 -37.13 -11.12 19.19
CA MET A 42 -37.56 -10.20 18.14
C MET A 42 -36.49 -9.13 17.83
N GLU A 43 -35.87 -8.55 18.86
CA GLU A 43 -34.78 -7.58 18.70
C GLU A 43 -33.56 -8.20 17.99
N ILE A 44 -33.11 -9.39 18.43
CA ILE A 44 -31.98 -10.10 17.83
C ILE A 44 -32.26 -10.41 16.36
N ASN A 45 -33.46 -10.89 16.02
CA ASN A 45 -33.81 -11.18 14.63
C ASN A 45 -33.83 -9.91 13.77
N ALA A 46 -34.35 -8.80 14.31
CA ALA A 46 -34.32 -7.51 13.63
C ALA A 46 -32.88 -7.00 13.44
N THR A 47 -32.01 -7.13 14.45
CA THR A 47 -30.59 -6.77 14.35
C THR A 47 -29.85 -7.64 13.34
N ALA A 48 -30.10 -8.96 13.32
CA ALA A 48 -29.51 -9.87 12.34
C ALA A 48 -29.86 -9.45 10.91
N GLN A 49 -31.15 -9.15 10.64
CA GLN A 49 -31.57 -8.64 9.34
C GLN A 49 -30.93 -7.29 8.98
N GLN A 50 -30.79 -6.38 9.95
CA GLN A 50 -30.11 -5.09 9.72
C GLN A 50 -28.64 -5.27 9.35
N VAL A 51 -27.95 -6.22 9.99
CA VAL A 51 -26.55 -6.55 9.68
C VAL A 51 -26.44 -7.14 8.28
N ASP A 52 -27.29 -8.10 7.91
CA ASP A 52 -27.30 -8.70 6.57
C ASP A 52 -27.53 -7.63 5.49
N MET A 53 -28.50 -6.72 5.71
CA MET A 53 -28.77 -5.61 4.78
C MET A 53 -27.60 -4.63 4.68
N ALA A 54 -26.88 -4.39 5.78
CA ALA A 54 -25.69 -3.54 5.79
C ALA A 54 -24.53 -4.21 5.03
N GLU A 55 -24.33 -5.52 5.21
CA GLU A 55 -23.31 -6.31 4.50
C GLU A 55 -23.55 -6.28 2.99
N ASP A 56 -24.79 -6.55 2.55
CA ASP A 56 -25.19 -6.44 1.14
C ASP A 56 -24.96 -5.02 0.59
N GLY A 57 -25.21 -4.00 1.41
CA GLY A 57 -24.94 -2.61 1.07
C GLY A 57 -23.44 -2.32 0.85
N ILE A 58 -22.58 -2.89 1.70
CA ILE A 58 -21.12 -2.76 1.60
C ILE A 58 -20.62 -3.46 0.33
N VAL A 59 -21.05 -4.71 0.09
CA VAL A 59 -20.63 -5.47 -1.09
C VAL A 59 -21.01 -4.74 -2.38
N ARG A 60 -22.23 -4.20 -2.47
CA ARG A 60 -22.68 -3.44 -3.64
C ARG A 60 -21.84 -2.17 -3.86
N ARG A 61 -21.53 -1.43 -2.80
CA ARG A 61 -20.65 -0.25 -2.90
C ARG A 61 -19.24 -0.62 -3.35
N PHE A 62 -18.68 -1.73 -2.86
CA PHE A 62 -17.38 -2.22 -3.33
C PHE A 62 -17.41 -2.64 -4.79
N GLN A 63 -18.49 -3.27 -5.26
CA GLN A 63 -18.66 -3.57 -6.68
C GLN A 63 -18.70 -2.30 -7.52
N GLU A 64 -19.45 -1.28 -7.11
CA GLU A 64 -19.48 0.03 -7.78
C GLU A 64 -18.09 0.70 -7.80
N ILE A 65 -17.32 0.62 -6.71
CA ILE A 65 -15.92 1.09 -6.67
C ILE A 65 -15.07 0.35 -7.69
N LEU A 66 -15.15 -0.98 -7.73
CA LEU A 66 -14.37 -1.79 -8.66
C LEU A 66 -14.75 -1.53 -10.12
N GLU A 67 -16.02 -1.28 -10.42
CA GLU A 67 -16.47 -0.89 -11.76
C GLU A 67 -15.93 0.49 -12.15
N VAL A 68 -15.99 1.47 -11.24
CA VAL A 68 -15.42 2.81 -11.47
C VAL A 68 -13.90 2.74 -11.63
N LEU A 69 -13.20 1.97 -10.80
CA LEU A 69 -11.77 1.70 -10.93
C LEU A 69 -11.43 1.04 -12.27
N GLY A 70 -12.21 0.03 -12.66
CA GLY A 70 -12.08 -0.64 -13.95
C GLY A 70 -12.26 0.33 -15.12
N ALA A 71 -13.25 1.22 -15.05
CA ALA A 71 -13.48 2.25 -16.05
C ALA A 71 -12.43 3.38 -16.04
N ILE A 72 -11.85 3.69 -14.87
CA ILE A 72 -10.72 4.62 -14.72
C ILE A 72 -9.48 4.06 -15.42
N SER A 73 -9.20 2.78 -15.20
CA SER A 73 -8.10 2.05 -15.83
C SER A 73 -8.35 1.93 -17.36
N TYR A 74 -9.53 1.52 -17.80
CA TYR A 74 -9.80 1.16 -19.20
C TYR A 74 -10.02 2.34 -20.18
N LYS A 75 -9.64 3.59 -19.88
CA LYS A 75 -9.79 4.65 -20.90
C LYS A 75 -8.97 4.29 -22.15
N GLY A 76 -9.60 4.24 -23.31
CA GLY A 76 -8.98 3.96 -24.62
C GLY A 76 -8.09 5.09 -25.18
N ASP A 77 -7.69 6.02 -24.31
CA ASP A 77 -6.54 6.89 -24.48
C ASP A 77 -5.41 6.15 -23.79
N HIS A 78 -4.29 5.89 -24.45
CA HIS A 78 -3.22 5.00 -24.00
C HIS A 78 -2.51 5.44 -22.69
N GLN A 79 -3.17 6.13 -21.76
CA GLN A 79 -2.67 6.66 -20.49
C GLN A 79 -3.32 5.93 -19.29
N THR A 80 -3.43 4.61 -19.36
CA THR A 80 -3.94 3.74 -18.29
C THR A 80 -2.89 3.53 -17.18
N ALA A 81 -3.30 3.10 -15.97
CA ALA A 81 -2.38 2.62 -14.92
C ALA A 81 -1.44 1.50 -15.40
N ALA A 82 -1.96 0.58 -16.21
CA ALA A 82 -1.16 -0.42 -16.93
C ALA A 82 -0.13 0.23 -17.87
N ASN A 83 -0.46 1.38 -18.45
CA ASN A 83 0.46 2.15 -19.27
C ASN A 83 1.53 2.86 -18.43
N SER A 84 1.19 3.36 -17.23
CA SER A 84 2.20 3.88 -16.28
C SER A 84 3.27 2.83 -15.92
N GLY A 85 2.89 1.55 -15.80
CA GLY A 85 3.85 0.45 -15.63
C GLY A 85 4.72 0.24 -16.87
N VAL A 86 4.12 0.25 -18.07
CA VAL A 86 4.84 0.13 -19.35
C VAL A 86 5.78 1.31 -19.59
N GLU A 87 5.38 2.53 -19.25
CA GLU A 87 6.20 3.74 -19.36
C GLU A 87 7.42 3.67 -18.43
N LEU A 88 7.25 3.15 -17.20
CA LEU A 88 8.36 2.98 -16.28
C LEU A 88 9.33 1.86 -16.73
N GLU A 89 8.82 0.77 -17.28
CA GLU A 89 9.64 -0.28 -17.89
C GLU A 89 10.44 0.26 -19.08
N ALA A 90 9.80 1.03 -19.96
CA ALA A 90 10.46 1.66 -21.09
C ALA A 90 11.52 2.70 -20.66
N VAL A 91 11.32 3.36 -19.50
CA VAL A 91 12.36 4.19 -18.88
C VAL A 91 13.56 3.33 -18.46
N ILE A 92 13.34 2.19 -17.81
CA ILE A 92 14.42 1.29 -17.39
C ILE A 92 15.22 0.83 -18.62
N GLU A 93 14.54 0.32 -19.65
CA GLU A 93 15.16 -0.14 -20.90
C GLU A 93 15.97 0.98 -21.59
N ASP A 94 15.39 2.18 -21.76
CA ASP A 94 16.09 3.30 -22.39
C ASP A 94 17.32 3.75 -21.56
N THR A 95 17.20 3.72 -20.22
CA THR A 95 18.32 4.08 -19.33
C THR A 95 19.44 3.04 -19.37
N GLU A 96 19.12 1.75 -19.44
CA GLU A 96 20.09 0.66 -19.55
C GLU A 96 20.82 0.73 -20.89
N HIS A 97 20.10 0.91 -21.99
CA HIS A 97 20.70 1.06 -23.31
C HIS A 97 21.62 2.28 -23.39
N ALA A 98 21.21 3.42 -22.84
CA ALA A 98 22.05 4.61 -22.85
C ALA A 98 23.29 4.45 -21.95
N ALA A 99 23.14 3.82 -20.78
CA ALA A 99 24.27 3.54 -19.90
C ALA A 99 25.30 2.63 -20.58
N ASN A 100 24.86 1.54 -21.22
CA ASN A 100 25.75 0.65 -21.97
C ASN A 100 26.49 1.38 -23.08
N ARG A 101 25.80 2.23 -23.86
CA ARG A 101 26.45 3.02 -24.92
C ARG A 101 27.49 4.02 -24.39
N ILE A 102 27.22 4.63 -23.23
CA ILE A 102 28.17 5.54 -22.58
C ILE A 102 29.41 4.77 -22.13
N LEU A 103 29.23 3.59 -21.51
CA LEU A 103 30.33 2.75 -21.05
C LEU A 103 31.16 2.24 -22.24
N ASP A 104 30.52 1.73 -23.30
CA ASP A 104 31.21 1.24 -24.50
C ASP A 104 32.04 2.34 -25.17
N ALA A 105 31.51 3.56 -25.27
CA ALA A 105 32.24 4.69 -25.83
C ALA A 105 33.39 5.14 -24.92
N ALA A 106 33.21 5.10 -23.60
CA ALA A 106 34.27 5.38 -22.64
C ALA A 106 35.40 4.35 -22.70
N ASP A 107 35.06 3.06 -22.81
CA ASP A 107 36.02 1.96 -22.94
C ASP A 107 36.86 2.10 -24.21
N ARG A 108 36.22 2.42 -25.36
CA ARG A 108 36.96 2.71 -26.61
C ARG A 108 37.93 3.86 -26.46
N ILE A 109 37.55 4.94 -25.77
CA ILE A 109 38.45 6.06 -25.50
C ILE A 109 39.64 5.61 -24.65
N VAL A 110 39.41 4.79 -23.61
CA VAL A 110 40.48 4.24 -22.77
C VAL A 110 41.43 3.37 -23.59
N ASP A 111 40.91 2.49 -24.44
CA ASP A 111 41.70 1.63 -25.32
C ASP A 111 42.55 2.45 -26.29
N TYR A 112 41.97 3.46 -26.92
CA TYR A 112 42.68 4.38 -27.82
C TYR A 112 43.83 5.11 -27.12
N VAL A 113 43.62 5.53 -25.87
CA VAL A 113 44.68 6.17 -25.08
C VAL A 113 45.77 5.17 -24.68
N GLY A 114 45.39 3.95 -24.29
CA GLY A 114 46.31 2.87 -23.93
C GLY A 114 47.19 2.41 -25.09
N GLU A 115 46.59 2.14 -26.25
CA GLU A 115 47.30 1.69 -27.47
C GLU A 115 48.29 2.74 -28.03
N HIS A 116 48.10 4.01 -27.68
CA HIS A 116 48.91 5.13 -28.15
C HIS A 116 49.89 5.66 -27.09
N HIS A 117 49.94 5.07 -25.89
CA HIS A 117 50.82 5.51 -24.80
C HIS A 117 52.31 5.50 -25.19
N ASP A 118 52.76 4.47 -25.93
CA ASP A 118 54.17 4.29 -26.30
C ASP A 118 54.48 4.68 -27.76
N LYS A 119 53.53 5.31 -28.48
CA LYS A 119 53.73 5.69 -29.89
C LYS A 119 54.48 7.01 -30.02
N ASP A 120 55.35 7.09 -31.03
CA ASP A 120 56.01 8.34 -31.42
C ASP A 120 54.98 9.30 -32.04
N TRP A 121 54.73 10.41 -31.34
CA TRP A 121 53.74 11.43 -31.69
C TRP A 121 54.20 12.40 -32.79
N SER A 122 55.34 12.11 -33.42
CA SER A 122 55.92 12.89 -34.51
C SER A 122 55.08 12.85 -35.80
N ASP A 123 54.26 11.82 -36.01
CA ASP A 123 53.32 11.74 -37.14
C ASP A 123 52.01 12.51 -36.87
N SER A 124 51.85 13.64 -37.57
CA SER A 124 50.64 14.46 -37.49
C SER A 124 49.38 13.71 -37.93
N LYS A 125 49.47 12.82 -38.93
CA LYS A 125 48.29 12.12 -39.45
C LYS A 125 47.74 11.12 -38.44
N ALA A 126 48.63 10.37 -37.78
CA ALA A 126 48.24 9.43 -36.73
C ALA A 126 47.60 10.14 -35.53
N ARG A 127 48.11 11.33 -35.18
CA ARG A 127 47.52 12.18 -34.14
C ARG A 127 46.13 12.68 -34.47
N ASP A 128 45.96 13.21 -35.67
CA ASP A 128 44.69 13.81 -36.08
C ASP A 128 43.60 12.73 -36.21
N ALA A 129 43.94 11.55 -36.72
CA ALA A 129 43.05 10.40 -36.75
C ALA A 129 42.61 9.92 -35.36
N LEU A 130 43.52 9.91 -34.37
CA LEU A 130 43.19 9.55 -32.99
C LEU A 130 42.24 10.58 -32.36
N ARG A 131 42.49 11.87 -32.58
CA ARG A 131 41.64 12.96 -32.09
C ARG A 131 40.24 12.89 -32.67
N GLU A 132 40.12 12.54 -33.95
CA GLU A 132 38.84 12.36 -34.62
C GLU A 132 38.03 11.24 -33.96
N LYS A 133 38.64 10.06 -33.76
CA LYS A 133 37.99 8.94 -33.07
C LYS A 133 37.53 9.26 -31.66
N ILE A 134 38.38 9.90 -30.86
CA ILE A 134 38.02 10.32 -29.49
C ILE A 134 36.88 11.36 -29.53
N SER A 135 36.92 12.28 -30.48
CA SER A 135 35.86 13.29 -30.67
C SER A 135 34.52 12.66 -31.06
N GLU A 136 34.54 11.62 -31.90
CA GLU A 136 33.35 10.83 -32.26
C GLU A 136 32.78 10.10 -31.04
N ASP A 137 33.60 9.41 -30.24
CA ASP A 137 33.14 8.71 -29.04
C ASP A 137 32.62 9.68 -27.96
N ILE A 138 33.23 10.86 -27.79
CA ILE A 138 32.71 11.91 -26.91
C ILE A 138 31.35 12.40 -27.40
N GLN A 139 31.16 12.57 -28.71
CA GLN A 139 29.86 12.94 -29.28
C GLN A 139 28.82 11.85 -29.06
N GLU A 140 29.20 10.58 -29.16
CA GLU A 140 28.30 9.47 -28.84
C GLU A 140 27.86 9.51 -27.37
N ILE A 141 28.77 9.74 -26.43
CA ILE A 141 28.43 9.89 -25.00
C ILE A 141 27.44 11.04 -24.80
N LEU A 142 27.72 12.21 -25.39
CA LEU A 142 26.85 13.39 -25.26
C LEU A 142 25.46 13.14 -25.86
N LEU A 143 25.39 12.44 -27.00
CA LEU A 143 24.13 12.06 -27.61
C LEU A 143 23.38 11.03 -26.78
N ALA A 144 24.08 10.02 -26.24
CA ALA A 144 23.48 9.02 -25.38
C ALA A 144 22.82 9.69 -24.17
N CYS A 145 23.50 10.61 -23.48
CA CYS A 145 22.99 11.37 -22.32
C CYS A 145 21.65 12.09 -22.54
N THR A 146 21.20 12.30 -23.78
CA THR A 146 19.86 12.84 -24.06
C THR A 146 18.72 11.96 -23.51
N PHE A 147 19.00 10.68 -23.18
CA PHE A 147 18.06 9.79 -22.47
C PHE A 147 17.56 10.38 -21.15
N GLN A 148 18.36 11.23 -20.49
CA GLN A 148 18.02 11.82 -19.19
C GLN A 148 16.79 12.72 -19.28
N ASP A 149 16.68 13.52 -20.35
CA ASP A 149 15.53 14.39 -20.57
C ASP A 149 14.27 13.57 -20.89
N LEU A 150 14.40 12.57 -21.77
CA LEU A 150 13.30 11.67 -22.11
C LEU A 150 12.80 10.91 -20.88
N THR A 151 13.72 10.42 -20.04
CA THR A 151 13.43 9.76 -18.77
C THR A 151 12.69 10.69 -17.81
N GLY A 152 13.17 11.92 -17.65
CA GLY A 152 12.51 12.91 -16.79
C GLY A 152 11.09 13.26 -17.26
N GLN A 153 10.87 13.37 -18.56
CA GLN A 153 9.54 13.58 -19.14
C GLN A 153 8.61 12.40 -18.88
N ARG A 154 9.06 11.16 -19.12
CA ARG A 154 8.25 9.94 -18.92
C ARG A 154 7.90 9.70 -17.46
N ILE A 155 8.86 9.87 -16.54
CA ILE A 155 8.59 9.78 -15.10
C ILE A 155 7.55 10.81 -14.68
N ARG A 156 7.68 12.06 -15.14
CA ARG A 156 6.70 13.12 -14.82
C ARG A 156 5.31 12.79 -15.34
N ASN A 157 5.19 12.29 -16.57
CA ASN A 157 3.91 11.87 -17.13
C ASN A 157 3.29 10.71 -16.34
N THR A 158 4.12 9.73 -15.97
CA THR A 158 3.71 8.58 -15.15
C THR A 158 3.17 9.02 -13.80
N LEU A 159 3.86 9.94 -13.12
CA LEU A 159 3.43 10.51 -11.83
C LEU A 159 2.13 11.29 -11.96
N ASN A 160 1.97 12.10 -13.00
CA ASN A 160 0.72 12.82 -13.26
C ASN A 160 -0.45 11.85 -13.47
N ASN A 161 -0.24 10.78 -14.23
CA ASN A 161 -1.26 9.75 -14.42
C ASN A 161 -1.66 9.08 -13.10
N LEU A 162 -0.70 8.81 -12.20
CA LEU A 162 -0.99 8.26 -10.87
C LEU A 162 -1.79 9.23 -10.01
N HIS A 163 -1.46 10.52 -10.01
CA HIS A 163 -2.25 11.54 -9.32
C HIS A 163 -3.67 11.69 -9.89
N ASP A 164 -3.83 11.58 -11.20
CA ASP A 164 -5.15 11.60 -11.83
C ASP A 164 -5.98 10.38 -11.41
N ILE A 165 -5.36 9.20 -11.32
CA ILE A 165 -6.02 8.00 -10.80
C ILE A 165 -6.42 8.21 -9.34
N GLU A 166 -5.49 8.68 -8.49
CA GLU A 166 -5.75 8.98 -7.08
C GLU A 166 -6.94 9.93 -6.91
N SER A 167 -6.93 11.06 -7.63
CA SER A 167 -8.03 12.03 -7.61
C SER A 167 -9.35 11.40 -8.03
N ARG A 168 -9.37 10.57 -9.08
CA ARG A 168 -10.57 9.90 -9.56
C ARG A 168 -11.10 8.86 -8.56
N ILE A 169 -10.21 8.17 -7.86
CA ILE A 169 -10.55 7.23 -6.78
C ILE A 169 -11.19 7.98 -5.61
N SER A 170 -10.56 9.06 -5.14
CA SER A 170 -11.09 9.90 -4.08
C SER A 170 -12.48 10.44 -4.43
N ASN A 171 -12.67 10.94 -5.66
CA ASN A 171 -13.98 11.37 -6.16
C ASN A 171 -15.01 10.22 -6.22
N ALA A 172 -14.59 8.99 -6.50
CA ALA A 172 -15.49 7.83 -6.52
C ALA A 172 -15.97 7.49 -5.10
N PHE A 173 -15.07 7.52 -4.11
CA PHE A 173 -15.42 7.33 -2.70
C PHE A 173 -16.36 8.42 -2.19
N GLU A 174 -16.11 9.68 -2.53
CA GLU A 174 -17.00 10.80 -2.18
C GLU A 174 -18.43 10.61 -2.72
N LYS A 175 -18.57 10.18 -3.98
CA LYS A 175 -19.89 9.90 -4.58
C LYS A 175 -20.64 8.79 -3.86
N LEU A 176 -19.94 7.87 -3.22
CA LEU A 176 -20.52 6.77 -2.43
C LEU A 176 -20.81 7.16 -0.97
N GLY A 177 -20.56 8.43 -0.62
CA GLY A 177 -20.74 8.95 0.74
C GLY A 177 -19.70 8.41 1.73
N ILE A 178 -18.56 7.93 1.22
CA ILE A 178 -17.43 7.47 2.05
C ILE A 178 -16.42 8.61 2.09
N GLU A 179 -16.33 9.30 3.23
CA GLU A 179 -15.35 10.35 3.45
C GLU A 179 -13.99 9.69 3.76
N VAL A 180 -13.19 9.44 2.73
CA VAL A 180 -11.83 8.89 2.89
C VAL A 180 -10.89 10.05 3.18
N LYS A 181 -10.47 10.18 4.45
CA LYS A 181 -9.36 11.07 4.81
C LYS A 181 -8.08 10.24 4.83
N PRO A 182 -7.04 10.61 4.05
CA PRO A 182 -5.75 9.96 4.16
C PRO A 182 -5.23 10.13 5.59
N ASP A 183 -4.94 9.00 6.25
CA ASP A 183 -4.27 9.01 7.54
C ASP A 183 -2.79 9.27 7.30
N SER A 184 -2.38 10.52 7.51
CA SER A 184 -1.00 10.96 7.30
C SER A 184 0.01 10.17 8.14
N GLN A 185 -0.37 9.72 9.36
CA GLN A 185 0.51 8.92 10.20
C GLN A 185 0.68 7.51 9.64
N ALA A 186 -0.40 6.88 9.20
CA ALA A 186 -0.33 5.56 8.55
C ALA A 186 0.44 5.61 7.22
N ILE A 187 0.35 6.72 6.47
CA ILE A 187 1.15 6.93 5.25
C ILE A 187 2.63 7.07 5.60
N GLU A 188 2.97 7.87 6.60
CA GLU A 188 4.35 8.10 7.04
C GLU A 188 5.00 6.80 7.55
N GLU A 189 4.27 5.99 8.32
CA GLU A 189 4.72 4.67 8.75
C GLU A 189 4.97 3.72 7.57
N ARG A 190 4.08 3.71 6.57
CA ARG A 190 4.24 2.89 5.36
C ARG A 190 5.41 3.35 4.48
N VAL A 191 5.61 4.66 4.32
CA VAL A 191 6.75 5.24 3.58
C VAL A 191 8.06 4.94 4.29
N THR A 192 8.09 5.05 5.62
CA THR A 192 9.27 4.74 6.43
C THR A 192 9.61 3.25 6.34
N LYS A 193 8.62 2.37 6.34
CA LYS A 193 8.80 0.92 6.16
C LYS A 193 9.20 0.50 4.74
N ALA A 194 8.73 1.22 3.72
CA ALA A 194 9.14 0.99 2.33
C ALA A 194 10.55 1.55 2.04
N SER A 195 10.92 2.63 2.73
CA SER A 195 12.23 3.28 2.61
C SER A 195 13.26 2.76 3.61
N SER A 196 12.90 1.85 4.53
CA SER A 196 13.84 1.33 5.52
C SER A 196 14.85 0.44 4.81
N GLN A 197 15.96 1.08 4.43
CA GLN A 197 17.37 0.75 4.53
C GLN A 197 17.82 -0.67 4.96
N ASP A 198 16.96 -1.54 5.49
CA ASP A 198 17.27 -2.93 5.87
C ASP A 198 17.68 -3.79 4.66
N ASP A 199 17.02 -3.62 3.50
CA ASP A 199 17.37 -4.35 2.28
C ASP A 199 18.65 -3.79 1.62
N ILE A 200 18.86 -2.47 1.71
CA ILE A 200 20.06 -1.80 1.18
C ILE A 200 21.27 -2.13 2.06
N ASP A 201 21.10 -2.14 3.39
CA ASP A 201 22.14 -2.49 4.35
C ASP A 201 22.44 -3.99 4.32
N ALA A 202 21.44 -4.85 4.05
CA ALA A 202 21.65 -6.27 3.82
C ALA A 202 22.49 -6.51 2.55
N LEU A 203 22.15 -5.86 1.42
CA LEU A 203 22.94 -5.91 0.19
C LEU A 203 24.38 -5.40 0.39
N LEU A 204 24.55 -4.30 1.12
CA LEU A 204 25.88 -3.75 1.43
C LEU A 204 26.67 -4.62 2.42
N ARG A 205 25.99 -5.35 3.32
CA ARG A 205 26.62 -6.36 4.19
C ARG A 205 27.12 -7.54 3.38
N ASP A 206 26.28 -8.11 2.52
CA ASP A 206 26.63 -9.26 1.69
C ASP A 206 27.82 -8.93 0.75
N MET A 207 27.88 -7.71 0.22
CA MET A 207 29.01 -7.24 -0.59
C MET A 207 30.31 -7.06 0.20
N ASN A 208 30.24 -6.67 1.47
CA ASN A 208 31.42 -6.54 2.33
C ASN A 208 31.91 -7.88 2.87
N GLU A 209 31.01 -8.84 3.11
CA GLU A 209 31.35 -10.21 3.50
C GLU A 209 32.01 -10.95 2.32
N ALA A 210 31.52 -10.79 1.09
CA ALA A 210 32.14 -11.38 -0.10
C ALA A 210 33.58 -10.88 -0.35
N LYS A 211 33.89 -9.61 -0.03
CA LYS A 211 35.25 -9.04 -0.15
C LYS A 211 36.22 -9.43 0.97
N SER A 212 35.72 -9.98 2.08
CA SER A 212 36.56 -10.42 3.22
C SER A 212 37.02 -11.88 3.11
N THR A 213 36.55 -12.61 2.09
CA THR A 213 36.80 -14.05 1.94
C THR A 213 37.78 -14.40 0.81
N ASP A 214 38.29 -13.40 0.09
CA ASP A 214 39.43 -13.46 -0.85
C ASP A 214 40.62 -12.67 -0.28
#